data_AF-A0A975EYW5-F1
#
_entry.id   AF-A0A975EYW5-F1
#
_cell.length_a   1.000
_cell.length_b   1.000
_cell.length_c   1.000
_cell.angle_alpha   90.00
_cell.angle_beta   90.00
_cell.angle_gamma   90.00
#
_symmetry.space_group_name_H-M   'P 1'
#
loop_
_entity.id
_entity.type
_entity.pdbx_description
1 polymer ?
#
loop_
_entity_poly.entity_id
_entity_poly.type
_entity_poly.pdbx_seq_one_letter_code
_entity_poly.pdbx_strand_id
1 'polypeptide(L)'
;MENFYEILGVRPDASAAEIRKAYRKKAKALHPDMSRKRESGEFQKVVQAYRILSDVRGRKIFDDTLFTRRHKTEKTREFDYREWLLARDDEESRAKLIFFDLMHEREDEAVKEFKYMSMTHAGFSLKRWFTREDFMDFGYILSEELVFRSEYYDAALLLEQIIRMEYSFPYFRLFFPEVLDLMRSILRRNVEGNMSDELALDIWERALDLRLGKADDMFFLNKMAEAYERLGDCKTAEICRSEALKLSV
;
A
#
# COMPACT_ATOMS: atom_id res chain seq x y z
N MET A 1 -1.88 23.89 20.41
CA MET A 1 -2.28 24.70 21.58
C MET A 1 -1.23 24.46 22.64
N GLU A 2 -0.48 25.50 23.00
CA GLU A 2 0.68 25.40 23.90
C GLU A 2 0.23 25.24 25.37
N ASN A 3 1.01 24.53 26.18
CA ASN A 3 0.68 24.31 27.59
C ASN A 3 0.95 25.60 28.38
N PHE A 4 -0.12 26.27 28.85
CA PHE A 4 -0.01 27.52 29.59
C PHE A 4 0.75 27.38 30.93
N TYR A 5 0.76 26.18 31.53
CA TYR A 5 1.55 25.92 32.74
C TYR A 5 3.05 25.94 32.44
N GLU A 6 3.48 25.35 31.32
CA GLU A 6 4.86 25.39 30.83
C GLU A 6 5.27 26.81 30.42
N ILE A 7 4.38 27.54 29.73
CA ILE A 7 4.59 28.95 29.35
C ILE A 7 4.79 29.84 30.58
N LEU A 8 4.12 29.56 31.71
CA LEU A 8 4.37 30.25 32.97
C LEU A 8 5.50 29.63 33.80
N GLY A 9 5.92 28.40 33.49
CA GLY A 9 6.95 27.66 34.21
C GLY A 9 6.48 27.20 35.59
N VAL A 10 5.21 26.86 35.71
CA VAL A 10 4.58 26.38 36.95
C VAL A 10 3.96 25.01 36.70
N ARG A 11 3.70 24.26 37.78
CA ARG A 11 3.04 22.96 37.69
C ARG A 11 1.52 23.11 37.52
N PRO A 12 0.80 22.11 36.98
CA PRO A 12 -0.66 22.14 36.86
C PRO A 12 -1.41 22.27 38.19
N ASP A 13 -0.79 21.83 39.30
CA ASP A 13 -1.30 21.95 40.67
C ASP A 13 -0.97 23.31 41.34
N ALA A 14 -0.33 24.24 40.61
CA ALA A 14 0.06 25.53 41.16
C ALA A 14 -1.13 26.35 41.66
N SER A 15 -0.97 26.94 42.83
CA SER A 15 -1.92 27.86 43.42
C SER A 15 -2.04 29.16 42.63
N ALA A 16 -3.14 29.89 42.80
CA ALA A 16 -3.32 31.21 42.18
C ALA A 16 -2.25 32.23 42.62
N ALA A 17 -1.61 32.03 43.79
CA ALA A 17 -0.50 32.86 44.26
C ALA A 17 0.80 32.56 43.48
N GLU A 18 1.08 31.29 43.20
CA GLU A 18 2.24 30.84 42.42
C GLU A 18 2.14 31.25 40.96
N ILE A 19 0.96 31.09 40.35
CA ILE A 19 0.68 31.54 38.97
C ILE A 19 0.92 33.05 38.85
N ARG A 20 0.41 33.84 39.81
CA ARG A 20 0.63 35.29 39.88
C ARG A 20 2.10 35.66 40.06
N LYS A 21 2.83 34.93 40.90
CA LYS A 21 4.27 35.16 41.14
C LYS A 21 5.10 34.85 39.89
N ALA A 22 4.81 33.76 39.20
CA ALA A 22 5.49 33.34 37.98
C ALA A 22 5.23 34.32 36.82
N TYR A 23 3.98 34.77 36.64
CA TYR A 23 3.64 35.81 35.68
C TYR A 23 4.43 37.10 35.92
N ARG A 24 4.46 37.63 37.15
CA ARG A 24 5.23 38.86 37.46
C ARG A 24 6.72 38.72 37.15
N LYS A 25 7.30 37.56 37.43
CA LYS A 25 8.72 37.28 37.14
C LYS A 25 8.99 37.28 35.62
N LYS A 26 8.15 36.59 34.85
CA LYS A 26 8.29 36.52 33.37
C LYS A 26 7.94 37.84 32.69
N ALA A 27 6.89 38.53 33.14
CA ALA A 27 6.50 39.84 32.63
C ALA A 27 7.59 40.90 32.83
N LYS A 28 8.30 40.89 33.97
CA LYS A 28 9.45 41.78 34.21
C LYS A 28 10.65 41.46 33.31
N ALA A 29 10.89 40.17 33.06
CA ALA A 29 12.01 39.73 32.22
C ALA A 29 11.77 39.95 30.72
N LEU A 30 10.51 39.91 30.29
CA LEU A 30 10.09 40.02 28.88
C LEU A 30 9.42 41.37 28.56
N HIS A 31 9.47 42.34 29.48
CA HIS A 31 8.80 43.64 29.28
C HIS A 31 9.46 44.41 28.12
N PRO A 32 8.68 44.95 27.16
CA PRO A 32 9.24 45.62 25.99
C PRO A 32 10.09 46.86 26.32
N ASP A 33 9.83 47.54 27.46
CA ASP A 33 10.69 48.65 27.91
C ASP A 33 12.08 48.22 28.39
N MET A 34 12.28 46.96 28.79
CA MET A 34 13.58 46.50 29.31
C MET A 34 14.49 45.91 28.23
N SER A 35 14.00 45.69 27.02
CA SER A 35 14.81 45.14 25.91
C SER A 35 14.38 45.68 24.55
N ARG A 36 15.22 46.51 23.91
CA ARG A 36 15.03 46.99 22.52
C ARG A 36 15.16 45.90 21.44
N LYS A 37 15.44 44.65 21.81
CA LYS A 37 15.55 43.50 20.91
C LYS A 37 15.17 42.22 21.66
N ARG A 38 13.91 41.80 21.60
CA ARG A 38 13.46 40.40 21.71
C ARG A 38 11.96 40.28 21.43
N GLU A 39 11.60 39.10 20.95
CA GLU A 39 10.40 38.72 20.23
C GLU A 39 9.09 39.13 20.94
N SER A 40 8.30 40.00 20.29
CA SER A 40 7.00 40.45 20.82
C SER A 40 6.02 39.30 21.09
N GLY A 41 6.23 38.13 20.47
CA GLY A 41 5.41 36.95 20.62
C GLY A 41 5.51 36.26 21.98
N GLU A 42 6.69 36.23 22.62
CA GLU A 42 6.84 35.50 23.90
C GLU A 42 6.11 36.20 25.06
N PHE A 43 6.16 37.54 25.09
CA PHE A 43 5.42 38.32 26.07
C PHE A 43 3.90 38.12 25.91
N GLN A 44 3.41 38.12 24.66
CA GLN A 44 2.00 37.87 24.36
C GLN A 44 1.54 36.49 24.84
N LYS A 45 2.36 35.44 24.64
CA LYS A 45 2.09 34.09 25.14
C LYS A 45 2.00 34.04 26.67
N VAL A 46 2.91 34.72 27.37
CA VAL A 46 2.89 34.81 28.85
C VAL A 46 1.65 35.54 29.37
N VAL A 47 1.25 36.63 28.72
CA VAL A 47 0.02 37.35 29.06
C VAL A 47 -1.22 36.50 28.82
N GLN A 48 -1.29 35.79 27.69
CA GLN A 48 -2.39 34.90 27.35
C GLN A 48 -2.50 33.73 28.33
N ALA A 49 -1.37 33.08 28.67
CA ALA A 49 -1.31 32.00 29.63
C ALA A 49 -1.79 32.46 31.02
N TYR A 50 -1.34 33.63 31.48
CA TYR A 50 -1.80 34.20 32.75
C TYR A 50 -3.29 34.56 32.73
N ARG A 51 -3.81 35.14 31.64
CA ARG A 51 -5.22 35.49 31.49
C ARG A 51 -6.13 34.27 31.66
N ILE A 52 -5.73 33.13 31.10
CA ILE A 52 -6.52 31.89 31.16
C ILE A 52 -6.34 31.19 32.51
N LEU A 53 -5.11 31.09 33.04
CA LEU A 53 -4.82 30.35 34.28
C LEU A 53 -5.18 31.12 35.56
N SER A 54 -5.33 32.45 35.50
CA SER A 54 -5.73 33.27 36.66
C SER A 54 -7.24 33.33 36.87
N ASP A 55 -8.03 33.08 35.83
CA ASP A 55 -9.49 32.95 35.93
C ASP A 55 -9.87 31.51 36.30
N VAL A 56 -10.70 31.35 37.34
CA VAL A 56 -11.14 30.03 37.82
C VAL A 56 -11.93 29.29 36.73
N ARG A 57 -12.78 30.02 35.99
CA ARG A 57 -13.58 29.42 34.89
C ARG A 57 -12.69 29.09 33.70
N GLY A 58 -11.84 30.03 33.27
CA GLY A 58 -10.86 29.85 32.20
C GLY A 58 -9.89 28.70 32.45
N ARG A 59 -9.36 28.59 33.67
CA ARG A 59 -8.47 27.50 34.11
C ARG A 59 -9.17 26.16 34.06
N LYS A 60 -10.41 26.07 34.58
CA LYS A 60 -11.20 24.83 34.53
C LYS A 60 -11.44 24.36 33.10
N ILE A 61 -11.84 25.26 32.19
CA ILE A 61 -12.06 24.92 30.77
C ILE A 61 -10.75 24.45 30.12
N PHE A 62 -9.64 25.14 30.41
CA PHE A 62 -8.32 24.76 29.91
C PHE A 62 -7.87 23.39 30.45
N ASP A 63 -8.08 23.14 31.74
CA ASP A 63 -7.78 21.86 32.39
C ASP A 63 -8.66 20.74 31.84
N ASP A 64 -9.96 20.97 31.60
CA ASP A 64 -10.87 20.01 30.95
C ASP A 64 -10.43 19.70 29.52
N THR A 65 -9.91 20.70 28.80
CA THR A 65 -9.37 20.53 27.43
C THR A 65 -8.06 19.75 27.44
N LEU A 66 -7.17 20.02 28.41
CA LEU A 66 -5.92 19.27 28.63
C LEU A 66 -6.21 17.83 29.09
N PHE A 67 -7.20 17.63 29.95
CA PHE A 67 -7.63 16.33 30.45
C PHE A 67 -8.25 15.48 29.33
N THR A 68 -9.11 16.07 28.50
CA THR A 68 -9.67 15.43 27.30
C THR A 68 -8.56 15.03 26.33
N ARG A 69 -7.52 15.86 26.16
CA ARG A 69 -6.34 15.52 25.34
C ARG A 69 -5.50 14.41 25.97
N ARG A 70 -5.15 14.49 27.26
CA ARG A 70 -4.39 13.45 27.97
C ARG A 70 -5.10 12.10 27.94
N HIS A 71 -6.42 12.07 28.12
CA HIS A 71 -7.20 10.85 27.98
C HIS A 71 -7.32 10.35 26.53
N LYS A 72 -7.22 11.23 25.53
CA LYS A 72 -7.07 10.84 24.11
C LYS A 72 -5.67 10.29 23.80
N THR A 73 -4.65 10.67 24.57
CA THR A 73 -3.26 10.20 24.43
C THR A 73 -2.97 8.91 25.24
N GLU A 74 -3.68 8.67 26.36
CA GLU A 74 -3.45 7.50 27.23
C GLU A 74 -4.49 6.38 27.10
N LYS A 75 -5.59 6.58 26.36
CA LYS A 75 -6.64 5.56 26.18
C LYS A 75 -7.11 5.38 24.74
N THR A 76 -6.15 5.36 23.82
CA THR A 76 -6.29 4.63 22.56
C THR A 76 -5.20 3.57 22.63
N ARG A 77 -5.54 2.30 22.91
CA ARG A 77 -4.78 1.22 22.27
C ARG A 77 -4.90 1.57 20.79
N GLU A 78 -3.82 2.07 20.20
CA GLU A 78 -3.78 2.28 18.75
C GLU A 78 -4.29 0.98 18.14
N PHE A 79 -5.42 1.04 17.45
CA PHE A 79 -6.02 -0.15 16.88
C PHE A 79 -5.06 -0.63 15.82
N ASP A 80 -4.29 -1.66 16.15
CA ASP A 80 -3.34 -2.26 15.23
C ASP A 80 -4.16 -3.06 14.20
N TYR A 81 -4.41 -2.42 13.06
CA TYR A 81 -5.18 -3.00 11.98
C TYR A 81 -4.49 -4.27 11.42
N ARG A 82 -3.16 -4.32 11.45
CA ARG A 82 -2.40 -5.47 10.98
C ARG A 82 -2.58 -6.66 11.92
N GLU A 83 -2.43 -6.45 13.23
CA GLU A 83 -2.71 -7.50 14.22
C GLU A 83 -4.17 -7.98 14.15
N TRP A 84 -5.11 -7.05 13.93
CA TRP A 84 -6.52 -7.38 13.75
C TRP A 84 -6.77 -8.27 12.53
N LEU A 85 -6.07 -8.05 11.41
CA LEU A 85 -6.14 -8.91 10.22
C LEU A 85 -5.48 -10.28 10.45
N LEU A 86 -4.30 -10.30 11.08
CA LEU A 86 -3.56 -11.53 11.37
C LEU A 86 -4.33 -12.49 12.29
N ALA A 87 -5.15 -11.95 13.19
CA ALA A 87 -5.96 -12.74 14.12
C ALA A 87 -7.16 -13.46 13.44
N ARG A 88 -7.37 -13.27 12.14
CA ARG A 88 -8.53 -13.77 11.40
C ARG A 88 -8.08 -14.69 10.27
N ASP A 89 -8.85 -15.75 10.04
CA ASP A 89 -8.54 -16.79 9.04
C ASP A 89 -9.44 -16.76 7.80
N ASP A 90 -10.32 -15.75 7.67
CA ASP A 90 -11.18 -15.61 6.49
C ASP A 90 -10.46 -15.01 5.28
N GLU A 91 -10.85 -15.43 4.07
CA GLU A 91 -10.22 -15.01 2.82
C GLU A 91 -10.21 -13.50 2.61
N GLU A 92 -11.25 -12.78 3.07
CA GLU A 92 -11.33 -11.32 2.97
C GLU A 92 -10.23 -10.65 3.81
N SER A 93 -10.04 -11.12 5.04
CA SER A 93 -9.03 -10.60 5.96
C SER A 93 -7.62 -10.92 5.46
N ARG A 94 -7.40 -12.12 4.90
CA ARG A 94 -6.12 -12.48 4.28
C ARG A 94 -5.82 -11.66 3.04
N ALA A 95 -6.82 -11.42 2.19
CA ALA A 95 -6.71 -10.53 1.04
C ALA A 95 -6.32 -9.09 1.46
N LYS A 96 -7.00 -8.54 2.47
CA LYS A 96 -6.69 -7.23 3.04
C LYS A 96 -5.30 -7.17 3.68
N LEU A 97 -4.85 -8.25 4.31
CA LEU A 97 -3.52 -8.35 4.90
C LEU A 97 -2.43 -8.25 3.83
N ILE A 98 -2.58 -8.95 2.71
CA ILE A 98 -1.63 -8.88 1.58
C ILE A 98 -1.48 -7.42 1.11
N PHE A 99 -2.59 -6.71 0.88
CA PHE A 99 -2.54 -5.33 0.41
C PHE A 99 -2.03 -4.37 1.48
N PHE A 100 -2.41 -4.60 2.74
CA PHE A 100 -1.88 -3.82 3.85
C PHE A 100 -0.36 -3.95 3.92
N ASP A 101 0.18 -5.16 3.83
CA ASP A 101 1.61 -5.41 3.90
C ASP A 101 2.35 -4.81 2.69
N LEU A 102 1.81 -4.89 1.47
CA LEU A 102 2.37 -4.19 0.30
C LEU A 102 2.48 -2.68 0.52
N MET A 103 1.47 -2.06 1.15
CA MET A 103 1.44 -0.61 1.37
C MET A 103 2.33 -0.12 2.51
N HIS A 104 2.92 -1.04 3.29
CA HIS A 104 3.74 -0.73 4.46
C HIS A 104 5.15 -1.32 4.36
N GLU A 105 5.68 -1.48 3.14
CA GLU A 105 7.05 -1.96 2.89
C GLU A 105 7.30 -3.35 3.50
N ARG A 106 6.29 -4.23 3.41
CA ARG A 106 6.31 -5.63 3.87
C ARG A 106 6.00 -6.58 2.72
N GLU A 107 6.72 -6.39 1.61
CA GLU A 107 6.48 -7.11 0.36
C GLU A 107 6.74 -8.61 0.53
N ASP A 108 7.71 -8.99 1.38
CA ASP A 108 8.01 -10.38 1.70
C ASP A 108 6.84 -11.09 2.39
N GLU A 109 6.23 -10.45 3.40
CA GLU A 109 5.05 -10.98 4.08
C GLU A 109 3.84 -11.03 3.16
N ALA A 110 3.64 -9.99 2.34
CA ALA A 110 2.53 -9.94 1.39
C ALA A 110 2.59 -11.07 0.36
N VAL A 111 3.76 -11.27 -0.27
CA VAL A 111 3.96 -12.33 -1.28
C VAL A 111 3.80 -13.71 -0.63
N LYS A 112 4.35 -13.90 0.58
CA LYS A 112 4.23 -15.16 1.31
C LYS A 112 2.76 -15.50 1.61
N GLU A 113 1.99 -14.54 2.10
CA GLU A 113 0.57 -14.73 2.40
C GLU A 113 -0.22 -14.98 1.12
N PHE A 114 0.06 -14.24 0.05
CA PHE A 114 -0.58 -14.45 -1.26
C PHE A 114 -0.35 -15.86 -1.81
N LYS A 115 0.89 -16.36 -1.76
CA LYS A 115 1.21 -17.72 -2.20
C LYS A 115 0.53 -18.76 -1.32
N TYR A 116 0.56 -18.58 -0.01
CA TYR A 116 -0.12 -19.48 0.92
C TYR A 116 -1.61 -19.59 0.60
N MET A 117 -2.30 -18.45 0.43
CA MET A 117 -3.71 -18.42 0.08
C MET A 117 -4.00 -19.07 -1.27
N SER A 118 -3.19 -18.77 -2.29
CA SER A 118 -3.35 -19.35 -3.63
C SER A 118 -3.13 -20.87 -3.65
N MET A 119 -2.27 -21.41 -2.79
CA MET A 119 -2.00 -22.85 -2.68
C MET A 119 -3.06 -23.59 -1.86
N THR A 120 -3.61 -22.97 -0.82
CA THR A 120 -4.50 -23.64 0.16
C THR A 120 -5.98 -23.47 -0.15
N HIS A 121 -6.37 -22.37 -0.78
CA HIS A 121 -7.76 -22.04 -1.09
C HIS A 121 -7.97 -22.10 -2.61
N ALA A 122 -8.49 -23.23 -3.09
CA ALA A 122 -8.86 -23.38 -4.49
C ALA A 122 -9.88 -22.31 -4.91
N GLY A 123 -9.53 -21.49 -5.88
CA GLY A 123 -10.37 -20.39 -6.36
C GLY A 123 -10.21 -19.07 -5.59
N PHE A 124 -9.23 -18.97 -4.68
CA PHE A 124 -8.87 -17.70 -4.07
C PHE A 124 -8.56 -16.66 -5.14
N SER A 125 -9.12 -15.46 -4.98
CA SER A 125 -8.95 -14.37 -5.92
C SER A 125 -9.06 -13.04 -5.20
N LEU A 126 -7.99 -12.25 -5.24
CA LEU A 126 -7.93 -10.92 -4.62
C LEU A 126 -9.05 -10.00 -5.14
N LYS A 127 -9.35 -10.05 -6.45
CA LYS A 127 -10.38 -9.21 -7.09
C LYS A 127 -11.77 -9.33 -6.44
N ARG A 128 -12.06 -10.42 -5.72
CA ARG A 128 -13.35 -10.65 -5.07
C ARG A 128 -13.58 -9.70 -3.88
N TRP A 129 -12.49 -9.25 -3.25
CA TRP A 129 -12.52 -8.57 -1.96
C TRP A 129 -12.17 -7.08 -2.04
N PHE A 130 -11.87 -6.59 -3.23
CA PHE A 130 -11.44 -5.21 -3.48
C PHE A 130 -12.30 -4.54 -4.53
N THR A 131 -12.28 -3.20 -4.50
CA THR A 131 -12.81 -2.43 -5.61
C THR A 131 -11.99 -2.71 -6.86
N ARG A 132 -12.56 -2.32 -8.01
CA ARG A 132 -11.91 -2.53 -9.28
C ARG A 132 -10.59 -1.75 -9.33
N GLU A 133 -10.62 -0.49 -8.90
CA GLU A 133 -9.45 0.39 -8.83
C GLU A 133 -8.37 -0.17 -7.91
N ASP A 134 -8.72 -0.53 -6.68
CA ASP A 134 -7.77 -1.06 -5.70
C ASP A 134 -7.10 -2.34 -6.20
N PHE A 135 -7.87 -3.28 -6.74
CA PHE A 135 -7.30 -4.51 -7.29
C PHE A 135 -6.36 -4.25 -8.46
N MET A 136 -6.69 -3.28 -9.31
CA MET A 136 -5.86 -2.91 -10.45
C MET A 136 -4.52 -2.34 -9.99
N ASP A 137 -4.53 -1.34 -9.11
CA ASP A 137 -3.31 -0.70 -8.60
C ASP A 137 -2.43 -1.67 -7.79
N PHE A 138 -3.00 -2.30 -6.76
CA PHE A 138 -2.23 -3.18 -5.87
C PHE A 138 -1.91 -4.53 -6.53
N GLY A 139 -2.75 -5.00 -7.47
CA GLY A 139 -2.48 -6.19 -8.25
C GLY A 139 -1.28 -6.02 -9.18
N TYR A 140 -1.09 -4.82 -9.75
CA TYR A 140 0.09 -4.53 -10.56
C TYR A 140 1.36 -4.52 -9.69
N ILE A 141 1.34 -3.82 -8.55
CA ILE A 141 2.46 -3.80 -7.60
C ILE A 141 2.82 -5.23 -7.15
N LEU A 142 1.82 -6.03 -6.77
CA LEU A 142 2.04 -7.43 -6.41
C LEU A 142 2.65 -8.24 -7.56
N SER A 143 2.24 -7.97 -8.80
CA SER A 143 2.81 -8.63 -9.98
C SER A 143 4.29 -8.28 -10.16
N GLU A 144 4.68 -7.02 -9.95
CA GLU A 144 6.08 -6.59 -9.97
C GLU A 144 6.90 -7.30 -8.87
N GLU A 145 6.36 -7.37 -7.65
CA GLU A 145 7.00 -8.05 -6.52
C GLU A 145 7.16 -9.57 -6.74
N LEU A 146 6.21 -10.20 -7.44
CA LEU A 146 6.31 -11.61 -7.83
C LEU A 146 7.38 -11.80 -8.92
N VAL A 147 7.43 -10.92 -9.92
CA VAL A 147 8.49 -10.95 -10.95
C VAL A 147 9.87 -10.78 -10.34
N PHE A 148 10.02 -9.87 -9.38
CA PHE A 148 11.26 -9.65 -8.63
C PHE A 148 11.74 -10.92 -7.92
N ARG A 149 10.80 -11.75 -7.43
CA ARG A 149 11.08 -13.04 -6.77
C ARG A 149 11.10 -14.25 -7.72
N SER A 150 11.08 -14.02 -9.04
CA SER A 150 11.04 -15.06 -10.07
C SER A 150 9.78 -15.94 -10.04
N GLU A 151 8.69 -15.45 -9.44
CA GLU A 151 7.38 -16.11 -9.38
C GLU A 151 6.56 -15.74 -10.64
N TYR A 152 7.10 -16.09 -11.81
CA TYR A 152 6.60 -15.62 -13.11
C TYR A 152 5.19 -16.10 -13.45
N TYR A 153 4.84 -17.32 -13.04
CA TYR A 153 3.53 -17.91 -13.32
C TYR A 153 2.42 -17.14 -12.60
N ASP A 154 2.57 -16.96 -11.29
CA ASP A 154 1.60 -16.22 -10.48
C ASP A 154 1.48 -14.75 -10.93
N ALA A 155 2.62 -14.12 -11.28
CA ALA A 155 2.63 -12.77 -11.83
C ALA A 155 1.84 -12.68 -13.15
N ALA A 156 2.03 -13.62 -14.08
CA ALA A 156 1.31 -13.64 -15.35
C ALA A 156 -0.21 -13.80 -15.16
N LEU A 157 -0.65 -14.62 -14.19
CA LEU A 157 -2.07 -14.79 -13.88
C LEU A 157 -2.70 -13.53 -13.28
N LEU A 158 -1.97 -12.75 -12.47
CA LEU A 158 -2.46 -11.46 -11.98
C LEU A 158 -2.53 -10.43 -13.10
N LEU A 159 -1.49 -10.32 -13.93
CA LEU A 159 -1.46 -9.39 -15.06
C LEU A 159 -2.56 -9.69 -16.07
N GLU A 160 -2.81 -10.97 -16.37
CA GLU A 160 -3.94 -11.36 -17.24
C GLU A 160 -5.28 -10.85 -16.70
N GLN A 161 -5.52 -10.96 -15.39
CA GLN A 161 -6.74 -10.46 -14.78
C GLN A 161 -6.86 -8.93 -14.92
N ILE A 162 -5.76 -8.21 -14.70
CA ILE A 162 -5.70 -6.76 -14.87
C ILE A 162 -5.98 -6.38 -16.33
N ILE A 163 -5.34 -7.04 -17.30
CA ILE A 163 -5.51 -6.77 -18.74
C ILE A 163 -6.96 -7.00 -19.17
N ARG A 164 -7.57 -8.12 -18.76
CA ARG A 164 -8.99 -8.41 -19.07
C ARG A 164 -9.92 -7.38 -18.46
N MET A 165 -9.62 -6.92 -17.25
CA MET A 165 -10.38 -5.86 -16.59
C MET A 165 -10.24 -4.55 -17.35
N GLU A 166 -9.04 -4.15 -17.77
CA GLU A 166 -8.81 -2.91 -18.51
C GLU A 166 -9.57 -2.88 -19.85
N TYR A 167 -9.59 -4.01 -20.59
CA TYR A 167 -10.39 -4.11 -21.80
C TYR A 167 -11.90 -3.97 -21.56
N SER A 168 -12.38 -4.36 -20.38
CA SER A 168 -13.80 -4.25 -20.03
C SER A 168 -14.19 -2.81 -19.67
N PHE A 169 -13.30 -2.07 -19.00
CA PHE A 169 -13.52 -0.65 -18.69
C PHE A 169 -12.18 0.09 -18.56
N PRO A 170 -11.85 1.04 -19.42
CA PRO A 170 -10.51 1.64 -19.40
C PRO A 170 -10.26 2.48 -18.13
N TYR A 171 -9.40 2.01 -17.23
CA TYR A 171 -8.97 2.69 -16.00
C TYR A 171 -7.49 3.07 -16.08
N PHE A 172 -6.63 2.11 -16.41
CA PHE A 172 -5.19 2.24 -16.53
C PHE A 172 -4.71 2.92 -17.81
N ARG A 173 -5.57 3.53 -18.65
CA ARG A 173 -5.21 4.10 -19.98
C ARG A 173 -3.80 4.70 -20.12
N LEU A 174 -3.25 5.32 -19.09
CA LEU A 174 -1.86 5.80 -19.04
C LEU A 174 -0.81 4.70 -18.74
N PHE A 175 -1.05 3.84 -17.76
CA PHE A 175 -0.18 2.75 -17.29
C PHE A 175 -0.39 1.39 -17.98
N PHE A 176 -1.40 1.29 -18.85
CA PHE A 176 -1.70 0.02 -19.54
C PHE A 176 -0.56 -0.48 -20.44
N PRO A 177 0.20 0.39 -21.14
CA PRO A 177 1.41 -0.04 -21.85
C PRO A 177 2.41 -0.75 -20.93
N GLU A 178 2.62 -0.26 -19.72
CA GLU A 178 3.53 -0.82 -18.72
C GLU A 178 3.06 -2.21 -18.26
N VAL A 179 1.77 -2.38 -18.03
CA VAL A 179 1.15 -3.69 -17.73
C VAL A 179 1.41 -4.68 -18.87
N LEU A 180 1.17 -4.26 -20.11
CA LEU A 180 1.39 -5.10 -21.30
C LEU A 180 2.87 -5.43 -21.51
N ASP A 181 3.77 -4.47 -21.27
CA ASP A 181 5.20 -4.66 -21.43
C ASP A 181 5.79 -5.58 -20.36
N LEU A 182 5.32 -5.49 -19.12
CA LEU A 182 5.66 -6.44 -18.07
C LEU A 182 5.18 -7.85 -18.43
N MET A 183 3.93 -7.98 -18.89
CA MET A 183 3.37 -9.26 -19.36
C MET A 183 4.20 -9.83 -20.52
N ARG A 184 4.54 -9.03 -21.54
CA ARG A 184 5.40 -9.45 -22.65
C ARG A 184 6.80 -9.86 -22.18
N SER A 185 7.38 -9.14 -21.22
CA SER A 185 8.69 -9.47 -20.68
C SER A 185 8.66 -10.87 -20.06
N ILE A 186 7.65 -11.17 -19.23
CA ILE A 186 7.48 -12.50 -18.64
C ILE A 186 7.38 -13.55 -19.73
N LEU A 187 6.42 -13.39 -20.66
CA LEU A 187 6.10 -14.37 -21.69
C LEU A 187 7.26 -14.66 -22.64
N ARG A 188 8.08 -13.65 -22.96
CA ARG A 188 9.18 -13.76 -23.93
C ARG A 188 10.51 -14.15 -23.32
N ARG A 189 10.77 -13.80 -22.06
CA ARG A 189 12.13 -13.89 -21.46
C ARG A 189 12.20 -14.75 -20.22
N ASN A 190 11.09 -14.91 -19.50
CA ASN A 190 11.12 -15.53 -18.17
C ASN A 190 10.33 -16.83 -18.08
N VAL A 191 9.46 -17.14 -19.05
CA VAL A 191 8.76 -18.45 -19.07
C VAL A 191 9.74 -19.60 -19.30
N GLU A 192 10.53 -19.55 -20.36
CA GLU A 192 11.44 -20.65 -20.71
C GLU A 192 12.57 -20.79 -19.67
N GLY A 193 12.74 -21.98 -19.11
CA GLY A 193 13.79 -22.31 -18.15
C GLY A 193 13.51 -21.97 -16.69
N ASN A 194 12.46 -21.21 -16.37
CA ASN A 194 12.08 -20.91 -14.97
C ASN A 194 10.84 -21.65 -14.49
N MET A 195 10.12 -22.37 -15.36
CA MET A 195 8.98 -23.21 -15.00
C MET A 195 8.93 -24.48 -15.86
N SER A 196 8.04 -25.42 -15.52
CA SER A 196 7.86 -26.65 -16.30
C SER A 196 7.22 -26.37 -17.66
N ASP A 197 7.39 -27.28 -18.62
CA ASP A 197 6.81 -27.12 -19.95
C ASP A 197 5.28 -27.06 -19.90
N GLU A 198 4.63 -27.77 -18.96
CA GLU A 198 3.17 -27.72 -18.77
C GLU A 198 2.69 -26.34 -18.31
N LEU A 199 3.38 -25.72 -17.35
CA LEU A 199 3.06 -24.36 -16.87
C LEU A 199 3.35 -23.32 -17.95
N ALA A 200 4.43 -23.48 -18.70
CA ALA A 200 4.78 -22.60 -19.80
C ALA A 200 3.70 -22.63 -20.90
N LEU A 201 3.23 -23.83 -21.25
CA LEU A 201 2.15 -24.03 -22.21
C LEU A 201 0.85 -23.38 -21.76
N ASP A 202 0.45 -23.56 -20.49
CA ASP A 202 -0.76 -22.93 -19.94
C ASP A 202 -0.69 -21.39 -20.07
N ILE A 203 0.42 -20.78 -19.64
CA ILE A 203 0.56 -19.32 -19.73
C ILE A 203 0.50 -18.84 -21.19
N TRP A 204 1.22 -19.49 -22.11
CA TRP A 204 1.23 -19.07 -23.52
C TRP A 204 -0.14 -19.25 -24.17
N GLU A 205 -0.87 -20.32 -23.86
CA GLU A 205 -2.25 -20.52 -24.32
C GLU A 205 -3.16 -19.39 -23.84
N ARG A 206 -3.08 -19.04 -22.55
CA ARG A 206 -3.83 -17.92 -21.96
C ARG A 206 -3.45 -16.58 -22.60
N ALA A 207 -2.18 -16.39 -22.96
CA ALA A 207 -1.71 -15.17 -23.60
C ALA A 207 -2.27 -14.99 -25.03
N LEU A 208 -2.52 -16.07 -25.77
CA LEU A 208 -3.16 -16.00 -27.09
C LEU A 208 -4.58 -15.40 -27.01
N ASP A 209 -5.30 -15.65 -25.92
CA ASP A 209 -6.62 -15.05 -25.69
C ASP A 209 -6.56 -13.54 -25.42
N LEU A 210 -5.40 -13.02 -24.98
CA LEU A 210 -5.22 -11.60 -24.68
C LEU A 210 -4.99 -10.74 -25.93
N ARG A 211 -4.71 -11.35 -27.08
CA ARG A 211 -4.49 -10.66 -28.37
C ARG A 211 -3.42 -9.57 -28.30
N LEU A 212 -2.25 -9.92 -27.76
CA LEU A 212 -1.14 -8.98 -27.55
C LEU A 212 -0.53 -8.45 -28.87
N GLY A 213 -0.80 -9.14 -29.98
CA GLY A 213 -0.50 -8.73 -31.34
C GLY A 213 0.04 -9.89 -32.16
N LYS A 214 -0.10 -9.84 -33.50
CA LYS A 214 0.30 -10.96 -34.38
C LYS A 214 1.74 -11.45 -34.15
N ALA A 215 2.69 -10.53 -33.93
CA ALA A 215 4.09 -10.88 -33.70
C ALA A 215 4.35 -11.54 -32.33
N ASP A 216 3.55 -11.22 -31.32
CA ASP A 216 3.56 -11.88 -30.02
C ASP A 216 2.93 -13.27 -30.14
N ASP A 217 1.75 -13.37 -30.75
CA ASP A 217 1.03 -14.64 -30.95
C ASP A 217 1.86 -15.65 -31.75
N MET A 218 2.52 -15.21 -32.82
CA MET A 218 3.47 -16.04 -33.58
C MET A 218 4.63 -16.53 -32.71
N PHE A 219 5.16 -15.68 -31.85
CA PHE A 219 6.26 -16.05 -30.97
C PHE A 219 5.81 -17.12 -29.97
N PHE A 220 4.65 -16.93 -29.32
CA PHE A 220 4.09 -17.88 -28.37
C PHE A 220 3.78 -19.23 -29.03
N LEU A 221 3.15 -19.23 -30.21
CA LEU A 221 2.85 -20.47 -30.94
C LEU A 221 4.10 -21.28 -31.29
N ASN A 222 5.18 -20.61 -31.72
CA ASN A 222 6.44 -21.31 -31.98
C ASN A 222 7.05 -21.89 -30.69
N LYS A 223 7.00 -21.14 -29.59
CA LYS A 223 7.48 -21.59 -28.28
C LYS A 223 6.66 -22.76 -27.72
N MET A 224 5.34 -22.73 -27.89
CA MET A 224 4.46 -23.84 -27.56
C MET A 224 4.79 -25.08 -28.39
N ALA A 225 5.07 -24.93 -29.69
CA ALA A 225 5.47 -26.05 -30.53
C ALA A 225 6.76 -26.72 -30.04
N GLU A 226 7.78 -25.92 -29.67
CA GLU A 226 9.02 -26.44 -29.07
C GLU A 226 8.75 -27.19 -27.76
N ALA A 227 7.91 -26.65 -26.88
CA ALA A 227 7.55 -27.29 -25.62
C ALA A 227 6.77 -28.62 -25.84
N TYR A 228 5.80 -28.63 -26.76
CA TYR A 228 5.08 -29.86 -27.11
C TYR A 228 6.00 -30.94 -27.69
N GLU A 229 7.02 -30.57 -28.48
CA GLU A 229 8.03 -31.53 -28.94
C GLU A 229 8.87 -32.10 -27.80
N ARG A 230 9.27 -31.28 -26.82
CA ARG A 230 9.96 -31.75 -25.61
C ARG A 230 9.11 -32.74 -24.81
N LEU A 231 7.80 -32.54 -24.78
CA LEU A 231 6.82 -33.43 -24.16
C LEU A 231 6.44 -34.65 -25.02
N GLY A 232 6.89 -34.71 -26.28
CA GLY A 232 6.63 -35.81 -27.21
C GLY A 232 5.30 -35.74 -27.98
N ASP A 233 4.56 -34.63 -27.91
CA ASP A 233 3.33 -34.41 -28.68
C ASP A 233 3.63 -33.69 -30.01
N CYS A 234 4.21 -34.42 -30.95
CA CYS A 234 4.56 -33.87 -32.27
C CYS A 234 3.33 -33.38 -33.06
N LYS A 235 2.14 -33.95 -32.82
CA LYS A 235 0.92 -33.57 -33.55
C LYS A 235 0.48 -32.17 -33.16
N THR A 236 0.41 -31.90 -31.87
CA THR A 236 0.03 -30.57 -31.37
C THR A 236 1.10 -29.54 -31.71
N ALA A 237 2.38 -29.92 -31.69
CA ALA A 237 3.47 -29.05 -32.14
C ALA A 237 3.34 -28.62 -33.62
N GLU A 238 2.99 -29.55 -34.52
CA GLU A 238 2.73 -29.23 -35.93
C GLU A 238 1.54 -28.28 -36.10
N ILE A 239 0.48 -28.46 -35.31
CA ILE A 239 -0.68 -27.56 -35.30
C ILE A 239 -0.24 -26.15 -34.91
N CYS A 240 0.51 -25.99 -33.81
CA CYS A 240 1.01 -24.69 -33.36
C CYS A 240 1.87 -23.99 -34.43
N ARG A 241 2.76 -24.71 -35.11
CA ARG A 241 3.57 -24.16 -36.23
C ARG A 241 2.71 -23.72 -37.41
N SER A 242 1.72 -24.53 -37.77
CA SER A 242 0.78 -24.22 -38.84
C SER A 242 -0.02 -22.94 -38.54
N GLU A 243 -0.51 -22.79 -37.31
CA GLU A 243 -1.18 -21.56 -36.88
C GLU A 243 -0.23 -20.35 -36.90
N ALA A 244 1.02 -20.51 -36.47
CA ALA A 244 2.02 -19.44 -36.52
C ALA A 244 2.29 -18.98 -37.97
N LEU A 245 2.36 -19.93 -38.92
CA LEU A 245 2.53 -19.64 -40.35
C LEU A 245 1.35 -18.84 -40.91
N LYS A 246 0.11 -19.14 -40.50
CA LYS A 246 -1.07 -18.38 -40.96
C LYS A 246 -1.03 -16.92 -40.55
N LEU A 247 -0.44 -16.61 -39.39
CA LEU A 247 -0.32 -15.24 -38.89
C LEU A 247 0.76 -14.42 -39.63
N SER A 248 1.68 -15.08 -40.35
CA SER A 248 2.75 -14.45 -41.12
C SER A 248 2.30 -13.90 -42.50
N VAL A 249 1.08 -14.25 -42.92
CA VAL A 249 0.43 -13.83 -44.18
C VAL A 249 -0.50 -12.63 -43.93
#